data_AF-A0A3D2SF63-F1
#
_entry.id   AF-A0A3D2SF63-F1
#
_cell.length_a   1.000
_cell.length_b   1.000
_cell.length_c   1.000
_cell.angle_alpha   90.00
_cell.angle_beta   90.00
_cell.angle_gamma   90.00
#
_symmetry.space_group_name_H-M   'P 1'
#
loop_
_entity.id
_entity.type
_entity.pdbx_description
1 polymer ?
#
loop_
_entity_poly.entity_id
_entity_poly.type
_entity_poly.pdbx_seq_one_letter_code
_entity_poly.pdbx_strand_id
1 'polypeptide(L)'
;MNRIYLYILIIIGSFCMGSCDDMTDAPVYSENEVIAPEAGTAEIYVLNEGLFNLNNSTLMRYSFSNGTQTPDYFKKINKRGLGDTA
;
A
#
# COMPACT_ATOMS: atom_id res chain seq x y z
N MET A 1 3.65 -22.39 -43.98
CA MET A 1 2.87 -21.78 -42.88
C MET A 1 3.18 -22.38 -41.51
N ASN A 2 3.18 -23.69 -41.28
CA ASN A 2 3.42 -24.27 -39.93
C ASN A 2 4.77 -23.92 -39.27
N ARG A 3 5.86 -23.81 -40.05
CA ARG A 3 7.17 -23.44 -39.50
C ARG A 3 7.23 -22.00 -38.99
N ILE A 4 6.50 -21.08 -39.63
CA ILE A 4 6.46 -19.67 -39.20
C ILE A 4 5.78 -19.56 -37.84
N TYR A 5 4.69 -20.29 -37.61
CA TYR A 5 3.98 -20.31 -36.33
C TYR A 5 4.81 -20.97 -35.22
N LEU A 6 5.59 -21.99 -35.56
CA LEU A 6 6.54 -22.61 -34.63
C LEU A 6 7.61 -21.59 -34.18
N TYR A 7 8.17 -20.81 -35.10
CA TYR A 7 9.15 -19.77 -34.75
C TYR A 7 8.52 -18.65 -33.92
N ILE A 8 7.28 -18.26 -34.21
CA ILE A 8 6.54 -17.24 -33.44
C ILE A 8 6.29 -17.72 -32.00
N LEU A 9 5.88 -18.99 -31.81
CA LEU A 9 5.68 -19.56 -30.48
C LEU A 9 6.97 -19.64 -29.66
N ILE A 10 8.10 -19.96 -30.30
CA ILE A 10 9.41 -20.00 -29.63
C ILE A 10 9.85 -18.60 -29.18
N ILE A 11 9.63 -17.57 -30.00
CA ILE A 11 9.99 -16.19 -29.67
C ILE A 11 9.15 -15.65 -28.51
N ILE A 12 7.84 -15.92 -28.52
CA ILE A 12 6.93 -15.50 -27.43
C ILE A 12 7.28 -16.22 -26.13
N GLY A 13 7.54 -17.53 -26.17
CA GLY A 13 7.94 -18.31 -25.00
C GLY A 13 9.27 -17.85 -24.39
N SER A 14 10.22 -17.40 -25.22
CA SER A 14 11.51 -16.89 -24.75
C SER A 14 11.41 -15.49 -24.12
N PHE A 15 10.43 -14.67 -24.51
CA PHE A 15 10.21 -13.34 -23.93
C PHE A 15 9.60 -13.42 -22.52
N CYS A 16 8.85 -14.49 -22.21
CA CYS A 16 8.21 -14.67 -20.91
C CYS A 16 9.15 -15.14 -19.78
N MET A 17 10.41 -15.51 -20.07
CA MET A 17 11.36 -15.99 -19.05
C MET A 17 12.29 -14.90 -18.49
N GLY A 18 12.17 -13.65 -18.95
CA GLY A 18 13.06 -12.55 -18.58
C GLY A 18 12.62 -11.67 -17.41
N SER A 19 11.54 -12.03 -16.69
CA SER A 19 11.01 -11.21 -15.59
C SER A 19 11.22 -11.81 -14.20
N CYS A 20 12.30 -12.56 -14.00
CA CYS A 20 12.84 -12.71 -12.65
C CYS A 20 13.79 -11.54 -12.42
N ASP A 21 13.27 -10.46 -11.86
CA ASP A 21 14.09 -9.50 -11.15
C ASP A 21 14.56 -10.20 -9.87
N ASP A 22 15.86 -10.43 -9.74
CA ASP A 22 16.47 -11.02 -8.56
C ASP A 22 16.35 -9.99 -7.44
N MET A 23 15.24 -10.06 -6.68
CA MET A 23 15.00 -9.29 -5.46
C MET A 23 15.99 -9.74 -4.39
N THR A 24 17.27 -9.44 -4.60
CA THR A 24 18.27 -9.48 -3.56
C THR A 24 17.95 -8.35 -2.60
N ASP A 25 17.72 -8.70 -1.34
CA ASP A 25 17.61 -7.70 -0.29
C ASP A 25 18.85 -6.80 -0.37
N ALA A 26 18.62 -5.49 -0.46
CA ALA A 26 19.71 -4.53 -0.30
C ALA A 26 20.40 -4.86 1.03
N PRO A 27 21.75 -4.84 1.10
CA PRO A 27 22.44 -5.08 2.35
C PRO A 27 21.83 -4.14 3.39
N VAL A 28 21.35 -4.70 4.49
CA VAL A 28 20.93 -3.92 5.64
C VAL A 28 22.15 -3.11 6.05
N TYR A 29 22.17 -1.84 5.66
CA TYR A 29 23.07 -0.90 6.28
C TYR A 29 22.63 -0.90 7.73
N SER A 30 23.41 -1.50 8.62
CA SER A 30 23.39 -1.08 10.01
C SER A 30 24.01 0.32 10.01
N GLU A 31 23.29 1.30 9.46
CA GLU A 31 23.28 2.58 10.14
C GLU A 31 22.98 2.22 11.58
N ASN A 32 23.80 2.72 12.50
CA ASN A 32 23.43 2.68 13.90
C ASN A 32 22.12 3.47 13.96
N GLU A 33 21.01 2.76 13.73
CA GLU A 33 19.66 3.26 13.82
C GLU A 33 19.58 3.60 15.28
N VAL A 34 19.85 4.87 15.58
CA VAL A 34 19.36 5.49 16.78
C VAL A 34 17.87 5.38 16.59
N ILE A 35 17.31 4.23 17.00
CA ILE A 35 15.89 4.04 17.21
C ILE A 35 15.60 5.07 18.30
N ALA A 36 15.31 6.30 17.87
CA ALA A 36 14.76 7.30 18.75
C ALA A 36 13.52 6.59 19.33
N PRO A 37 13.45 6.37 20.64
CA PRO A 37 12.33 5.64 21.20
C PRO A 37 11.06 6.37 20.76
N GLU A 38 10.26 5.70 19.94
CA GLU A 38 8.96 6.17 19.49
C GLU A 38 8.22 6.66 20.73
N ALA A 39 7.93 7.96 20.83
CA ALA A 39 7.36 8.57 22.03
C ALA A 39 5.91 8.12 22.32
N GLY A 40 5.45 7.04 21.69
CA GLY A 40 4.11 6.48 21.83
C GLY A 40 2.98 7.35 21.29
N THR A 41 3.32 8.50 20.68
CA THR A 41 2.37 9.51 20.18
C THR A 41 2.26 9.56 18.66
N ALA A 42 3.13 8.85 17.94
CA ALA A 42 3.00 8.71 16.50
C ALA A 42 1.77 7.86 16.17
N GLU A 43 0.94 8.34 15.24
CA GLU A 43 -0.19 7.61 14.69
C GLU A 43 -0.28 7.91 13.20
N ILE A 44 -0.74 6.94 12.40
CA ILE A 44 -1.03 7.14 10.99
C ILE A 44 -2.52 7.37 10.82
N TYR A 45 -2.87 8.40 10.06
CA TYR A 45 -4.22 8.62 9.57
C TYR A 45 -4.23 8.39 8.06
N VAL A 46 -5.12 7.52 7.58
CA VAL A 46 -5.30 7.24 6.17
C VAL A 46 -6.68 7.75 5.75
N LEU A 47 -6.68 8.72 4.84
CA LEU A 47 -7.88 9.25 4.23
C LEU A 47 -8.27 8.40 3.03
N ASN A 48 -9.53 7.97 3.00
CA ASN A 48 -10.18 7.49 1.78
C ASN A 48 -11.20 8.53 1.35
N GLU A 49 -10.94 9.22 0.24
CA GLU A 49 -11.80 10.29 -0.28
C GLU A 49 -13.16 9.77 -0.78
N GLY A 50 -13.29 8.47 -1.07
CA GLY A 50 -14.52 7.93 -1.62
C GLY A 50 -14.76 8.40 -3.06
N LEU A 51 -16.03 8.65 -3.40
CA LEU A 51 -16.48 9.03 -4.74
C LEU A 51 -17.00 10.48 -4.71
N PHE A 52 -16.77 11.19 -5.81
CA PHE A 52 -17.18 12.59 -5.95
C PHE A 52 -18.68 12.81 -5.67
N ASN A 53 -18.99 13.75 -4.78
CA ASN A 53 -20.34 14.15 -4.37
C ASN A 53 -21.21 13.04 -3.73
N LEU A 54 -20.61 11.95 -3.22
CA LEU A 54 -21.36 10.87 -2.55
C LEU A 54 -21.29 10.93 -1.02
N ASN A 55 -20.54 11.88 -0.45
CA ASN A 55 -20.36 12.05 0.99
C ASN A 55 -19.90 10.76 1.70
N ASN A 56 -19.11 9.94 0.99
CA ASN A 56 -18.70 8.61 1.44
C ASN A 56 -17.20 8.53 1.80
N SER A 57 -16.55 9.65 2.07
CA SER A 57 -15.18 9.64 2.56
C SER A 57 -15.09 9.02 3.96
N THR A 58 -13.99 8.33 4.24
CA THR A 58 -13.70 7.72 5.54
C THR A 58 -12.28 8.03 5.99
N LEU A 59 -12.07 8.00 7.32
CA LEU A 59 -10.76 8.22 7.93
C LEU A 59 -10.43 7.00 8.78
N MET A 60 -9.34 6.30 8.44
CA MET A 60 -8.80 5.22 9.24
C MET A 60 -7.65 5.75 10.10
N ARG A 61 -7.53 5.24 11.33
CA ARG A 61 -6.44 5.56 12.26
C ARG A 61 -5.70 4.29 12.65
N TYR A 62 -4.37 4.31 12.57
CA TYR A 62 -3.48 3.27 13.08
C TYR A 62 -2.62 3.83 14.20
N SER A 63 -2.64 3.19 15.37
CA SER A 63 -1.84 3.60 16.53
C SER A 63 -0.67 2.65 16.73
N PHE A 64 0.56 3.17 16.72
CA PHE A 64 1.76 2.38 17.00
C PHE A 64 1.83 1.95 18.47
N SER A 65 1.22 2.71 19.37
CA SER A 65 1.23 2.44 20.82
C SER A 65 0.67 1.06 21.20
N ASN A 66 -0.32 0.58 20.45
CA ASN A 66 -1.02 -0.67 20.73
C ASN A 66 -1.32 -1.49 19.46
N GLY A 67 -0.69 -1.14 18.33
CA GLY A 67 -0.88 -1.81 17.04
C GLY A 67 -2.32 -1.83 16.52
N THR A 68 -3.19 -0.96 17.03
CA THR A 68 -4.63 -1.04 16.76
C THR A 68 -5.02 -0.22 15.54
N GLN A 69 -5.70 -0.87 14.59
CA GLN A 69 -6.38 -0.22 13.48
C GLN A 69 -7.82 0.13 13.87
N THR A 70 -8.21 1.39 13.71
CA THR A 70 -9.57 1.88 13.89
C THR A 70 -10.14 2.35 12.54
N PRO A 71 -10.91 1.53 11.83
CA PRO A 71 -11.63 1.98 10.64
C PRO A 71 -12.73 2.98 11.02
N ASP A 72 -13.12 3.83 10.09
CA ASP A 72 -14.14 4.87 10.28
C ASP A 72 -13.96 5.70 11.56
N TYR A 73 -12.70 6.00 11.91
CA TYR A 73 -12.33 6.68 13.14
C TYR A 73 -13.14 7.97 13.35
N PHE A 74 -13.27 8.80 12.32
CA PHE A 74 -14.06 10.03 12.40
C PHE A 74 -15.52 9.77 12.77
N LYS A 75 -16.16 8.79 12.15
CA LYS A 75 -17.56 8.41 12.41
C LYS A 75 -17.73 7.85 13.81
N LYS A 76 -16.77 7.06 14.29
CA LYS A 76 -16.79 6.49 15.63
C LYS A 76 -16.78 7.57 16.72
N ILE A 77 -15.96 8.62 16.54
CA ILE A 77 -15.83 9.72 17.49
C ILE A 77 -16.98 10.72 17.36
N ASN A 78 -17.27 11.17 16.14
CA ASN A 78 -18.19 12.30 15.90
C ASN A 78 -19.64 11.88 15.65
N LYS A 79 -19.92 10.57 15.55
CA LYS A 79 -21.25 10.00 15.29
C LYS A 79 -21.91 10.50 13.99
N ARG A 80 -21.11 11.00 13.04
CA ARG A 80 -21.51 11.42 11.69
C ARG A 80 -20.48 11.00 10.65
N GLY A 81 -20.88 10.94 9.38
CA GLY A 81 -19.94 10.73 8.26
C GLY A 81 -18.95 11.88 8.13
N LEU A 82 -17.80 11.62 7.50
CA LEU A 82 -16.78 12.64 7.27
C LEU A 82 -17.30 13.70 6.29
N GLY A 83 -17.97 13.27 5.22
CA GLY A 83 -18.50 14.11 4.15
C GLY A 83 -17.75 13.84 2.84
N ASP A 84 -17.80 14.79 1.91
CA ASP A 84 -16.90 14.86 0.76
C ASP A 84 -15.58 15.56 1.16
N THR A 85 -14.49 15.22 0.46
CA THR A 85 -13.19 15.91 0.57
C THR A 85 -12.95 16.79 -0.66
N ALA A 86 -12.17 17.85 -0.51
CA ALA A 86 -11.94 18.88 -1.52
C ALA A 86 -10.79 18.54 -2.49
#